data_AF-A0A7V1RE42-F1
#
_entry.id   AF-A0A7V1RE42-F1
#
_cell.length_a   1.000
_cell.length_b   1.000
_cell.length_c   1.000
_cell.angle_alpha   90.00
_cell.angle_beta   90.00
_cell.angle_gamma   90.00
#
_symmetry.space_group_name_H-M   'P 1'
#
loop_
_entity.id
_entity.type
_entity.pdbx_description
1 polymer ?
#
loop_
_entity_poly.entity_id
_entity_poly.type
_entity_poly.pdbx_seq_one_letter_code
_entity_poly.pdbx_strand_id
1 'polypeptide(L)'
;MTGSVATAGARSPRSGSRAHLLSCVLLAETTLFVWLAARDVGIATSVRSLLQTTSHSQHDNSQALFRHDPPLGSVLPRGPAWQEIRNGVPSGRRGHLLVPIGDCAGCIKADLKRWESLCAGSGLAMVLLTTAPEGAARDFLVKNRLRSAIVSDRTGAMSRHLNAVWPGRPYLYSPTWRLLWRPRHVIVDDPWQDQQFARVLEGSPK
;
A
#
# COMPACT_ATOMS: atom_id res chain seq x y z
N MET A 1 34.80 -2.57 -82.65
CA MET A 1 34.87 -3.35 -81.39
C MET A 1 34.53 -2.42 -80.25
N THR A 2 33.48 -2.80 -79.52
CA THR A 2 32.71 -2.04 -78.52
C THR A 2 33.46 -1.93 -77.18
N GLY A 3 33.67 -0.71 -76.70
CA GLY A 3 34.19 -0.43 -75.35
C GLY A 3 33.04 -0.37 -74.34
N SER A 4 33.06 -1.30 -73.38
CA SER A 4 32.05 -1.45 -72.31
C SER A 4 32.34 -0.55 -71.10
N VAL A 5 31.24 -0.13 -70.47
CA VAL A 5 31.08 0.70 -69.28
C VAL A 5 31.67 0.07 -68.01
N ALA A 6 32.20 0.90 -67.09
CA ALA A 6 32.08 0.66 -65.64
C ALA A 6 32.28 1.97 -64.84
N THR A 7 31.18 2.62 -64.46
CA THR A 7 31.16 3.65 -63.40
C THR A 7 31.26 2.99 -62.04
N ALA A 8 32.37 3.19 -61.34
CA ALA A 8 32.57 2.74 -59.96
C ALA A 8 31.83 3.67 -58.98
N GLY A 9 30.65 3.26 -58.52
CA GLY A 9 30.00 3.83 -57.35
C GLY A 9 30.60 3.27 -56.06
N ALA A 10 31.53 3.99 -55.43
CA ALA A 10 32.04 3.63 -54.11
C ALA A 10 31.14 4.22 -53.02
N ARG A 11 30.41 3.33 -52.33
CA ARG A 11 29.51 3.61 -51.20
C ARG A 11 30.29 4.16 -50.00
N SER A 12 29.75 5.22 -49.39
CA SER A 12 30.25 5.87 -48.17
C SER A 12 30.18 4.94 -46.93
N PRO A 13 31.28 4.71 -46.19
CA PRO A 13 31.28 3.95 -44.93
C PRO A 13 31.01 4.90 -43.76
N ARG A 14 29.77 5.36 -43.59
CA ARG A 14 29.37 6.27 -42.48
C ARG A 14 28.34 5.68 -41.51
N SER A 15 27.92 4.44 -41.74
CA SER A 15 26.89 3.77 -40.94
C SER A 15 27.44 3.16 -39.64
N GLY A 16 28.63 2.57 -39.67
CA GLY A 16 29.19 1.83 -38.51
C GLY A 16 29.53 2.70 -37.30
N SER A 17 30.10 3.89 -37.51
CA SER A 17 30.50 4.78 -36.41
C SER A 17 29.31 5.39 -35.66
N ARG A 18 28.21 5.67 -36.38
CA ARG A 18 26.96 6.16 -35.75
C ARG A 18 26.29 5.08 -34.92
N ALA A 19 26.25 3.86 -35.42
CA ALA A 19 25.70 2.72 -34.66
C ALA A 19 26.47 2.49 -33.36
N HIS A 20 27.82 2.52 -33.40
CA HIS A 20 28.64 2.38 -32.19
C HIS A 20 28.41 3.50 -31.18
N LEU A 21 28.34 4.75 -31.63
CA LEU A 21 28.07 5.88 -30.74
C LEU A 21 26.69 5.77 -30.07
N LEU A 22 25.67 5.37 -30.82
CA LEU A 22 24.32 5.16 -30.28
C LEU A 22 24.29 4.00 -29.27
N SER A 23 25.00 2.91 -29.54
CA SER A 23 25.13 1.79 -28.59
C SER A 23 25.84 2.21 -27.30
N CYS A 24 26.89 3.03 -27.38
CA CYS A 24 27.58 3.54 -26.20
C CYS A 24 26.69 4.46 -25.36
N VAL A 25 25.90 5.34 -25.99
CA VAL A 25 24.95 6.22 -25.28
C VAL A 25 23.86 5.40 -24.58
N LEU A 26 23.29 4.41 -25.27
CA LEU A 26 22.27 3.53 -24.69
C LEU A 26 22.82 2.72 -23.50
N LEU A 27 24.05 2.20 -23.62
CA LEU A 27 24.72 1.48 -22.52
C LEU A 27 24.98 2.39 -21.33
N ALA A 28 25.41 3.63 -21.56
CA ALA A 28 25.63 4.60 -20.48
C ALA A 28 24.32 4.94 -19.76
N GLU A 29 23.23 5.18 -20.51
CA GLU A 29 21.92 5.51 -19.97
C GLU A 29 21.31 4.36 -19.16
N THR A 30 21.35 3.14 -19.70
CA THR A 30 20.88 1.93 -19.00
C THR A 30 21.69 1.64 -17.74
N THR A 31 23.01 1.82 -17.78
CA THR A 31 23.87 1.64 -16.59
C THR A 31 23.56 2.68 -15.53
N LEU A 32 23.38 3.95 -15.91
CA LEU A 32 23.00 5.03 -15.00
C LEU A 32 21.63 4.75 -14.37
N PHE A 33 20.67 4.28 -15.15
CA PHE A 33 19.34 3.94 -14.67
C PHE A 33 19.36 2.78 -13.67
N VAL A 34 20.12 1.71 -13.96
CA VAL A 34 20.30 0.58 -13.03
C VAL A 34 20.98 1.02 -11.74
N TRP A 35 22.00 1.87 -11.84
CA TRP A 35 22.71 2.39 -10.68
C TRP A 35 21.84 3.31 -9.81
N LEU A 36 21.04 4.20 -10.42
CA LEU A 36 20.06 5.03 -9.72
C LEU A 36 18.97 4.19 -9.07
N ALA A 37 18.43 3.19 -9.78
CA ALA A 37 17.44 2.27 -9.24
C ALA A 37 17.98 1.42 -8.08
N ALA A 38 19.27 1.07 -8.09
CA ALA A 38 19.89 0.35 -6.98
C ALA A 38 20.09 1.21 -5.73
N ARG A 39 20.18 2.54 -5.87
CA ARG A 39 20.36 3.48 -4.74
C ARG A 39 19.05 4.07 -4.22
N ASP A 40 18.02 4.14 -5.06
CA ASP A 40 16.73 4.71 -4.70
C ASP A 40 15.63 3.63 -4.69
N VAL A 41 15.19 3.28 -3.48
CA VAL A 41 14.13 2.29 -3.25
C VAL A 41 12.83 2.69 -3.95
N GLY A 42 12.55 4.00 -4.08
CA GLY A 42 11.37 4.53 -4.75
C GLY A 42 11.38 4.23 -6.25
N ILE A 43 12.50 4.49 -6.92
CA ILE A 43 12.66 4.23 -8.37
C ILE A 43 12.60 2.72 -8.65
N ALA A 44 13.25 1.89 -7.83
CA ALA A 44 13.18 0.43 -7.96
C ALA A 44 11.73 -0.08 -7.85
N THR A 45 10.93 0.51 -6.96
CA THR A 45 9.51 0.17 -6.82
C THR A 45 8.66 0.63 -8.00
N SER A 46 8.88 1.84 -8.52
CA SER A 46 8.18 2.35 -9.70
C SER A 46 8.51 1.56 -10.96
N VAL A 47 9.77 1.20 -11.16
CA VAL A 47 10.21 0.35 -12.29
C VAL A 47 9.64 -1.06 -12.18
N ARG A 48 9.60 -1.66 -10.98
CA ARG A 48 8.89 -2.94 -10.77
C ARG A 48 7.40 -2.83 -11.05
N SER A 49 6.76 -1.74 -10.65
CA SER A 49 5.33 -1.51 -10.91
C SER A 49 5.05 -1.36 -12.41
N LEU A 50 5.94 -0.69 -13.15
CA LEU A 50 5.84 -0.53 -14.61
C LEU A 50 6.15 -1.82 -15.36
N LEU A 51 7.10 -2.63 -14.88
CA LEU A 51 7.39 -3.95 -15.47
C LEU A 51 6.33 -5.02 -15.14
N GLN A 52 5.42 -4.74 -14.19
CA GLN A 52 4.31 -5.63 -13.82
C GLN A 52 3.06 -5.45 -14.68
N THR A 53 3.07 -4.63 -15.74
CA THR A 53 1.94 -4.55 -16.67
C THR A 53 1.94 -5.72 -17.66
N THR A 54 1.41 -6.87 -17.23
CA THR A 54 0.43 -7.73 -17.94
C THR A 54 0.27 -9.06 -17.20
N SER A 55 -0.32 -9.01 -16.00
CA SER A 55 -0.97 -10.18 -15.39
C SER A 55 -2.48 -9.94 -15.44
N HIS A 56 -3.08 -10.24 -16.59
CA HIS A 56 -4.54 -10.21 -16.76
C HIS A 56 -5.24 -11.31 -15.92
N SER A 57 -4.47 -12.19 -15.25
CA SER A 57 -4.92 -13.30 -14.42
C SER A 57 -4.97 -13.01 -12.91
N GLN A 58 -4.59 -11.81 -12.46
CA GLN A 58 -4.65 -11.46 -11.02
C GLN A 58 -6.05 -11.02 -10.54
N HIS A 59 -6.97 -10.68 -11.44
CA HIS A 59 -8.30 -10.22 -11.06
C HIS A 59 -9.16 -11.35 -10.46
N ASP A 60 -9.11 -12.56 -11.02
CA ASP A 60 -9.95 -13.68 -10.57
C ASP A 60 -9.54 -14.24 -9.20
N ASN A 61 -8.23 -14.24 -8.88
CA ASN A 61 -7.76 -14.72 -7.58
C ASN A 61 -7.95 -13.69 -6.45
N SER A 62 -8.05 -12.39 -6.78
CA SER A 62 -8.26 -11.35 -5.78
C SER A 62 -9.68 -11.37 -5.18
N GLN A 63 -10.71 -11.70 -5.98
CA GLN A 63 -12.08 -11.82 -5.47
C GLN A 63 -12.23 -12.93 -4.42
N ALA A 64 -11.52 -14.06 -4.59
CA ALA A 64 -11.52 -15.14 -3.62
C ALA A 64 -11.01 -14.68 -2.24
N LEU A 65 -10.00 -13.80 -2.23
CA LEU A 65 -9.43 -13.24 -1.01
C LEU A 65 -10.44 -12.36 -0.25
N PHE A 66 -11.36 -11.67 -0.93
CA PHE A 66 -12.35 -10.80 -0.29
C PHE A 66 -13.63 -11.51 0.16
N ARG A 67 -13.81 -12.79 -0.16
CA ARG A 67 -15.03 -13.55 0.19
C ARG A 67 -15.29 -13.61 1.69
N HIS A 68 -14.24 -13.51 2.50
CA HIS A 68 -14.32 -13.57 3.95
C HIS A 68 -14.28 -12.20 4.62
N ASP A 69 -14.31 -11.11 3.85
CA ASP A 69 -14.37 -9.77 4.44
C ASP A 69 -15.70 -9.57 5.19
N PRO A 70 -15.69 -8.95 6.38
CA PRO A 70 -16.91 -8.65 7.14
C PRO A 70 -17.83 -7.74 6.31
N PRO A 71 -19.14 -8.03 6.20
CA PRO A 71 -20.05 -7.27 5.35
C PRO A 71 -20.22 -5.84 5.87
N LEU A 72 -20.40 -4.88 4.96
CA LEU A 72 -20.70 -3.51 5.36
C LEU A 72 -21.95 -3.47 6.26
N GLY A 73 -21.91 -2.64 7.30
CA GLY A 73 -22.93 -2.53 8.33
C GLY A 73 -22.84 -3.58 9.45
N SER A 74 -21.93 -4.57 9.35
CA SER A 74 -21.71 -5.55 10.42
C SER A 74 -21.17 -4.87 11.67
N VAL A 75 -21.62 -5.34 12.83
CA VAL A 75 -21.14 -4.82 14.12
C VAL A 75 -19.84 -5.53 14.49
N LEU A 76 -18.85 -4.78 14.96
CA LEU A 76 -17.61 -5.35 15.50
C LEU A 76 -17.98 -6.33 16.64
N PRO A 77 -17.41 -7.54 16.71
CA PRO A 77 -17.81 -8.53 17.70
C PRO A 77 -17.64 -8.02 19.13
N ARG A 78 -18.47 -8.55 20.04
CA ARG A 78 -18.35 -8.33 21.49
C ARG A 78 -17.54 -9.49 22.06
N GLY A 79 -16.49 -9.18 22.80
CA GLY A 79 -15.58 -10.15 23.40
C GLY A 79 -14.38 -9.45 24.03
N PRO A 80 -13.63 -10.12 24.91
CA PRO A 80 -12.56 -9.49 25.69
C PRO A 80 -11.50 -8.83 24.80
N ALA A 81 -11.03 -9.52 23.75
CA ALA A 81 -10.07 -8.97 22.79
C ALA A 81 -10.58 -7.69 22.08
N TRP A 82 -11.86 -7.67 21.72
CA TRP A 82 -12.48 -6.49 21.07
C TRP A 82 -12.85 -5.40 22.07
N GLN A 83 -12.91 -5.71 23.36
CA GLN A 83 -13.19 -4.73 24.40
C GLN A 83 -11.99 -3.83 24.64
N GLU A 84 -10.77 -4.36 24.51
CA GLU A 84 -9.53 -3.57 24.59
C GLU A 84 -9.50 -2.44 23.55
N ILE A 85 -9.89 -2.75 22.30
CA ILE A 85 -10.03 -1.74 21.23
C ILE A 85 -11.00 -0.65 21.66
N ARG A 86 -12.16 -1.03 22.22
CA ARG A 86 -13.21 -0.08 22.62
C ARG A 86 -12.75 0.82 23.77
N ASN A 87 -12.07 0.24 24.75
CA ASN A 87 -11.57 0.95 25.91
C ASN A 87 -10.41 1.89 25.56
N GLY A 88 -9.61 1.54 24.55
CA GLY A 88 -8.48 2.35 24.07
C GLY A 88 -8.89 3.58 23.25
N VAL A 89 -10.17 3.73 22.92
CA VAL A 89 -10.66 4.82 22.06
C VAL A 89 -11.45 5.85 22.86
N PRO A 90 -11.11 7.15 22.76
CA PRO A 90 -11.88 8.21 23.39
C PRO A 90 -13.34 8.22 22.92
N SER A 91 -14.25 8.49 23.84
CA SER A 91 -15.66 8.76 23.54
C SER A 91 -15.82 10.04 22.70
N GLY A 92 -16.95 10.17 22.00
CA GLY A 92 -17.29 11.37 21.20
C GLY A 92 -16.57 11.48 19.85
N ARG A 93 -15.95 10.40 19.37
CA ARG A 93 -15.35 10.35 18.02
C ARG A 93 -16.41 10.06 16.97
N ARG A 94 -16.24 10.61 15.76
CA ARG A 94 -17.13 10.38 14.60
C ARG A 94 -17.01 8.97 14.03
N GLY A 95 -15.97 8.24 14.38
CA GLY A 95 -15.73 6.88 13.94
C GLY A 95 -14.33 6.41 14.31
N HIS A 96 -14.02 5.18 13.90
CA HIS A 96 -12.82 4.47 14.30
C HIS A 96 -12.18 3.81 13.08
N LEU A 97 -10.93 4.14 12.79
CA LEU A 97 -10.13 3.50 11.75
C LEU A 97 -9.28 2.41 12.39
N LEU A 98 -9.64 1.15 12.17
CA LEU A 98 -8.83 0.00 12.59
C LEU A 98 -7.79 -0.29 11.51
N VAL A 99 -6.51 -0.29 11.88
CA VAL A 99 -5.39 -0.49 10.97
C VAL A 99 -4.60 -1.72 11.43
N PRO A 100 -4.83 -2.90 10.83
CA PRO A 100 -3.98 -4.06 10.98
C PRO A 100 -2.58 -3.77 10.45
N ILE A 101 -1.59 -3.99 11.29
CA ILE A 101 -0.18 -3.83 11.02
C ILE A 101 0.54 -5.15 11.29
N GLY A 102 1.58 -5.42 10.50
CA GLY A 102 2.35 -6.66 10.63
C GLY A 102 3.19 -6.67 11.90
N ASP A 103 3.86 -7.79 12.14
CA ASP A 103 4.87 -7.92 13.21
C ASP A 103 6.22 -7.28 12.84
N CYS A 104 6.47 -7.04 11.55
CA CYS A 104 7.75 -6.56 11.06
C CYS A 104 7.79 -5.03 10.92
N ALA A 105 8.85 -4.42 11.47
CA ALA A 105 9.06 -2.97 11.51
C ALA A 105 9.13 -2.27 10.13
N GLY A 106 9.26 -3.04 9.03
CA GLY A 106 9.26 -2.54 7.65
C GLY A 106 8.06 -2.99 6.82
N CYS A 107 7.08 -3.70 7.41
CA CYS A 107 5.95 -4.28 6.68
C CYS A 107 4.93 -3.22 6.24
N ILE A 108 5.01 -2.01 6.80
CA ILE A 108 4.04 -0.95 6.55
C ILE A 108 4.69 0.06 5.60
N LYS A 109 4.26 0.05 4.34
CA LYS A 109 4.60 1.09 3.36
C LYS A 109 3.77 2.37 3.56
N ALA A 110 2.81 2.35 4.48
CA ALA A 110 1.92 3.48 4.75
C ALA A 110 2.54 4.49 5.74
N ASP A 111 2.31 5.78 5.48
CA ASP A 111 2.67 6.86 6.41
C ASP A 111 1.63 6.96 7.54
N LEU A 112 1.81 6.11 8.56
CA LEU A 112 0.92 6.04 9.73
C LEU A 112 0.81 7.38 10.48
N LYS A 113 1.85 8.20 10.46
CA LYS A 113 1.86 9.49 11.15
C LYS A 113 0.96 10.50 10.43
N ARG A 114 0.99 10.50 9.10
CA ARG A 114 0.04 11.25 8.29
C ARG A 114 -1.39 10.75 8.52
N TRP A 115 -1.61 9.44 8.54
CA TRP A 115 -2.93 8.87 8.81
C TRP A 115 -3.46 9.25 10.20
N GLU A 116 -2.62 9.22 11.24
CA GLU A 116 -2.98 9.67 12.59
C GLU A 116 -3.45 11.13 12.58
N SER A 117 -2.71 11.99 11.88
CA SER A 117 -3.02 13.42 11.77
C SER A 117 -4.33 13.65 11.01
N LEU A 118 -4.56 12.92 9.93
CA LEU A 118 -5.79 13.01 9.14
C LEU A 118 -7.01 12.46 9.89
N CYS A 119 -6.84 11.37 10.64
CA CYS A 119 -7.86 10.86 11.55
C CYS A 119 -8.24 11.91 12.59
N ALA A 120 -7.26 12.52 13.25
CA ALA A 120 -7.49 13.57 14.23
C ALA A 120 -8.25 14.77 13.62
N GLY A 121 -7.83 15.25 12.45
CA GLY A 121 -8.51 16.35 11.73
C GLY A 121 -9.92 16.01 11.27
N SER A 122 -10.22 14.73 11.03
CA SER A 122 -11.54 14.24 10.61
C SER A 122 -12.46 13.86 11.77
N GLY A 123 -11.99 13.98 13.02
CA GLY A 123 -12.72 13.57 14.22
C GLY A 123 -12.76 12.05 14.44
N LEU A 124 -11.91 11.29 13.76
CA LEU A 124 -11.78 9.84 13.90
C LEU A 124 -10.75 9.46 14.96
N ALA A 125 -10.89 8.27 15.54
CA ALA A 125 -9.81 7.63 16.28
C ALA A 125 -9.12 6.58 15.40
N MET A 126 -7.79 6.55 15.40
CA MET A 126 -7.04 5.47 14.78
C MET A 126 -6.64 4.44 15.84
N VAL A 127 -6.83 3.16 15.54
CA VAL A 127 -6.39 2.05 16.38
C VAL A 127 -5.57 1.08 15.53
N LEU A 128 -4.37 0.79 15.98
CA LEU A 128 -3.48 -0.17 15.34
C LEU A 128 -3.72 -1.57 15.92
N LEU A 129 -3.74 -2.57 15.06
CA LEU A 129 -3.87 -3.98 15.45
C LEU A 129 -2.62 -4.73 15.00
N THR A 130 -1.91 -5.41 15.90
CA THR A 130 -0.68 -6.14 15.54
C THR A 130 -0.69 -7.52 16.16
N THR A 131 -0.08 -8.51 15.49
CA THR A 131 0.18 -9.83 16.10
C THR A 131 1.42 -9.82 17.00
N ALA A 132 2.19 -8.73 17.01
CA ALA A 132 3.37 -8.57 17.87
C ALA A 132 2.98 -8.54 19.36
N PRO A 133 3.85 -9.03 20.26
CA PRO A 133 3.64 -8.90 21.70
C PRO A 133 3.48 -7.44 22.15
N GLU A 134 2.73 -7.20 23.23
CA GLU A 134 2.46 -5.85 23.75
C GLU A 134 3.70 -4.97 23.94
N GLY A 135 4.80 -5.52 24.44
CA GLY A 135 6.05 -4.78 24.60
C GLY A 135 6.58 -4.24 23.26
N ALA A 136 6.67 -5.12 22.26
CA ALA A 136 7.08 -4.73 20.91
C ALA A 136 6.10 -3.76 20.25
N ALA A 137 4.79 -3.93 20.49
CA ALA A 137 3.76 -3.01 20.01
C ALA A 137 3.91 -1.60 20.61
N ARG A 138 4.20 -1.49 21.91
CA ARG A 138 4.46 -0.21 22.58
C ARG A 138 5.75 0.43 22.09
N ASP A 139 6.82 -0.34 21.96
CA ASP A 139 8.09 0.14 21.41
C ASP A 139 7.93 0.66 19.98
N PHE A 140 7.08 0.01 19.19
CA PHE A 140 6.72 0.47 17.85
C PHE A 140 6.05 1.85 17.87
N LEU A 141 5.10 2.10 18.78
CA LEU A 141 4.46 3.42 18.91
C LEU A 141 5.49 4.49 19.28
N VAL A 142 6.37 4.22 20.25
CA VAL A 142 7.39 5.16 20.72
C VAL A 142 8.39 5.48 19.60
N LYS A 143 8.91 4.44 18.93
CA LYS A 143 9.88 4.58 17.84
C LYS A 143 9.33 5.41 16.68
N ASN A 144 8.05 5.22 16.35
CA ASN A 144 7.38 5.94 15.26
C ASN A 144 6.69 7.24 15.70
N ARG A 145 6.77 7.58 16.99
CA ARG A 145 6.15 8.77 17.60
C ARG A 145 4.64 8.85 17.33
N LEU A 146 3.96 7.72 17.42
CA LEU A 146 2.51 7.59 17.24
C LEU A 146 1.82 7.69 18.61
N ARG A 147 0.65 8.31 18.63
CA ARG A 147 -0.21 8.47 19.84
C ARG A 147 -1.43 7.57 19.82
N SER A 148 -1.70 6.94 18.69
CA SER A 148 -2.82 6.03 18.49
C SER A 148 -2.76 4.84 19.43
N ALA A 149 -3.94 4.31 19.79
CA ALA A 149 -4.01 3.07 20.53
C ALA A 149 -3.45 1.92 19.68
N ILE A 150 -2.76 0.96 20.31
CA ILE A 150 -2.32 -0.28 19.69
C ILE A 150 -2.82 -1.47 20.51
N VAL A 151 -3.38 -2.47 19.84
CA VAL A 151 -3.86 -3.71 20.46
C VAL A 151 -3.11 -4.89 19.88
N SER A 152 -2.67 -5.78 20.77
CA SER A 152 -1.86 -6.96 20.47
C SER A 152 -2.76 -8.20 20.28
N ASP A 153 -3.04 -8.55 19.03
CA ASP A 153 -3.75 -9.75 18.57
C ASP A 153 -2.82 -10.96 18.40
N ARG A 154 -2.19 -11.43 19.50
CA ARG A 154 -1.17 -12.50 19.43
C ARG A 154 -1.66 -13.81 18.79
N THR A 155 -2.96 -14.08 18.87
CA THR A 155 -3.59 -15.29 18.30
C THR A 155 -4.05 -15.11 16.85
N GLY A 156 -3.92 -13.90 16.30
CA GLY A 156 -4.43 -13.54 14.99
C GLY A 156 -5.95 -13.67 14.88
N ALA A 157 -6.69 -13.73 15.99
CA ALA A 157 -8.13 -13.97 15.98
C ALA A 157 -8.87 -12.73 15.46
N MET A 158 -8.45 -11.53 15.88
CA MET A 158 -9.02 -10.28 15.39
C MET A 158 -8.68 -10.05 13.92
N SER A 159 -7.43 -10.29 13.56
CA SER A 159 -6.91 -10.14 12.20
C SER A 159 -7.61 -11.10 11.23
N ARG A 160 -7.84 -12.36 11.63
CA ARG A 160 -8.62 -13.32 10.84
C ARG A 160 -10.08 -12.90 10.70
N HIS A 161 -10.70 -12.39 11.77
CA HIS A 161 -12.08 -11.92 11.70
C HIS A 161 -12.26 -10.73 10.72
N LEU A 162 -11.29 -9.81 10.71
CA LEU A 162 -11.27 -8.71 9.75
C LEU A 162 -10.81 -9.14 8.35
N ASN A 163 -10.47 -10.42 8.15
CA ASN A 163 -9.79 -10.90 6.95
C ASN A 163 -8.56 -10.04 6.59
N ALA A 164 -7.85 -9.60 7.61
CA ALA A 164 -6.65 -8.79 7.58
C ALA A 164 -5.38 -9.66 7.61
N VAL A 165 -5.44 -10.83 6.97
CA VAL A 165 -4.30 -11.76 6.85
C VAL A 165 -3.08 -11.09 6.20
N TRP A 166 -3.32 -9.99 5.47
CA TRP A 166 -2.31 -9.10 4.92
C TRP A 166 -2.26 -7.80 5.74
N PRO A 167 -1.11 -7.45 6.32
CA PRO A 167 -0.97 -6.20 7.06
C PRO A 167 -1.17 -4.99 6.13
N GLY A 168 -1.89 -3.97 6.63
CA GLY A 168 -2.09 -2.70 5.93
C GLY A 168 -3.48 -2.47 5.33
N ARG A 169 -4.49 -3.33 5.56
CA ARG A 169 -5.89 -3.07 5.12
C ARG A 169 -6.68 -2.36 6.22
N PRO A 170 -6.92 -1.04 6.12
CA PRO A 170 -7.66 -0.32 7.15
C PRO A 170 -9.17 -0.58 7.06
N TYR A 171 -9.88 -0.54 8.17
CA TYR A 171 -11.35 -0.70 8.23
C TYR A 171 -11.95 0.47 9.00
N LEU A 172 -12.97 1.12 8.41
CA LEU A 172 -13.64 2.24 9.06
C LEU A 172 -14.93 1.78 9.73
N TYR A 173 -15.05 2.08 11.02
CA TYR A 173 -16.22 1.80 11.84
C TYR A 173 -16.90 3.09 12.29
N SER A 174 -18.22 3.02 12.46
CA SER A 174 -19.04 4.08 13.06
C SER A 174 -18.75 4.22 14.56
N PRO A 175 -19.26 5.28 15.22
CA PRO A 175 -19.18 5.42 16.69
C PRO A 175 -19.86 4.26 17.43
N THR A 176 -20.82 3.59 16.77
CA THR A 176 -21.53 2.41 17.26
C THR A 176 -20.88 1.09 16.85
N TRP A 177 -19.64 1.14 16.38
CA TRP A 177 -18.86 -0.02 15.94
C TRP A 177 -19.50 -0.81 14.79
N ARG A 178 -20.22 -0.14 13.89
CA ARG A 178 -20.70 -0.74 12.63
C ARG A 178 -19.71 -0.45 11.51
N LEU A 179 -19.36 -1.45 10.71
CA LEU A 179 -18.44 -1.28 9.59
C LEU A 179 -19.05 -0.36 8.53
N LEU A 180 -18.41 0.77 8.25
CA LEU A 180 -18.86 1.76 7.27
C LEU A 180 -18.09 1.66 5.95
N TRP A 181 -16.81 1.33 6.01
CA TRP A 181 -15.98 1.18 4.81
C TRP A 181 -14.91 0.10 5.02
N ARG A 182 -14.60 -0.59 3.92
CA ARG A 182 -13.50 -1.55 3.80
C ARG A 182 -12.86 -1.38 2.42
N PRO A 183 -11.56 -1.66 2.29
CA PRO A 183 -10.85 -1.48 1.04
C PRO A 183 -11.20 -2.57 0.04
N ARG A 184 -11.33 -2.19 -1.23
CA ARG A 184 -11.60 -3.10 -2.34
C ARG A 184 -10.36 -3.82 -2.88
N HIS A 185 -9.18 -3.39 -2.42
CA HIS A 185 -7.89 -3.92 -2.84
C HIS A 185 -7.16 -4.55 -1.66
N VAL A 186 -6.28 -5.50 -1.97
CA VAL A 186 -5.50 -6.25 -0.96
C VAL A 186 -4.50 -5.35 -0.26
N ILE A 187 -3.92 -4.40 -0.99
CA ILE A 187 -2.98 -3.40 -0.49
C ILE A 187 -3.63 -2.03 -0.64
N VAL A 188 -3.65 -1.25 0.44
CA VAL A 188 -4.06 0.15 0.41
C VAL A 188 -2.92 0.99 0.91
N ASP A 189 -2.39 1.81 0.01
CA ASP A 189 -1.30 2.73 0.33
C ASP A 189 -1.81 3.95 1.13
N ASP A 190 -3.06 4.37 0.91
CA ASP A 190 -3.68 5.52 1.57
C ASP A 190 -5.23 5.50 1.47
N PRO A 191 -5.99 5.26 2.57
CA PRO A 191 -7.46 5.25 2.52
C PRO A 191 -8.06 6.61 2.14
N TRP A 192 -7.34 7.73 2.35
CA TRP A 192 -7.82 9.05 1.91
C TRP A 192 -7.80 9.27 0.40
N GLN A 193 -7.14 8.39 -0.36
CA GLN A 193 -7.19 8.40 -1.83
C GLN A 193 -8.39 7.61 -2.37
N ASP A 194 -9.08 6.83 -1.53
CA ASP A 194 -10.30 6.12 -1.92
C ASP A 194 -11.50 7.07 -1.90
N GLN A 195 -12.11 7.30 -3.07
CA GLN A 195 -13.30 8.13 -3.19
C GLN A 195 -14.49 7.63 -2.36
N GLN A 196 -14.62 6.32 -2.15
CA GLN A 196 -15.67 5.77 -1.31
C GLN A 196 -15.43 6.09 0.16
N PHE A 197 -14.19 6.03 0.61
CA PHE A 197 -13.82 6.41 1.97
C PHE A 197 -14.18 7.88 2.22
N ALA A 198 -13.79 8.78 1.30
CA ALA A 198 -14.13 10.20 1.38
C ALA A 198 -15.65 10.43 1.48
N ARG A 199 -16.46 9.78 0.62
CA ARG A 199 -17.93 9.88 0.66
C ARG A 199 -18.51 9.41 2.00
N VAL A 200 -17.96 8.34 2.58
CA VAL A 200 -18.41 7.85 3.89
C VAL A 200 -18.09 8.87 4.98
N LEU A 201 -16.95 9.55 4.93
CA LEU A 201 -16.59 10.60 5.89
C LEU A 201 -17.49 11.84 5.78
N GLU A 202 -17.91 12.20 4.58
CA GLU A 202 -18.82 13.32 4.32
C GLU A 202 -20.26 13.00 4.75
N GLY A 203 -20.72 11.77 4.47
CA GLY A 203 -22.09 11.32 4.76
C GLY A 203 -22.33 10.82 6.18
N SER A 204 -21.28 10.62 6.98
CA SER A 204 -21.44 10.17 8.37
C SER A 204 -21.96 11.31 9.25
N PRO A 205 -23.07 11.12 9.99
CA PRO A 205 -23.66 12.16 10.84
C PRO A 205 -22.60 12.69 11.82
N LYS A 206 -22.58 14.02 12.00
CA LYS A 206 -21.65 14.73 12.89
C LYS A 206 -21.99 14.48 14.36
#